data_AF-A0A9X3E043-F1
#
_entry.id   AF-A0A9X3E043-F1
#
_cell.length_a   1.000
_cell.length_b   1.000
_cell.length_c   1.000
_cell.angle_alpha   90.00
_cell.angle_beta   90.00
_cell.angle_gamma   90.00
#
_symmetry.space_group_name_H-M   'P 1'
#
loop_
_entity.id
_entity.type
_entity.pdbx_description
1 polymer ?
#
loop_
_entity_poly.entity_id
_entity_poly.type
_entity_poly.pdbx_seq_one_letter_code
_entity_poly.pdbx_strand_id
1 'polypeptide(L)'
;MTKLATGITPSGIPNDVLRIEEHAEVALDFEQRALLALDVSWLEYRAEFRRQMIKQGFLKHPWRSIFEADMIFTLIGHKWLQGEILTVKQVATYFEAFTSDVTITRHIDDMVVSGTLVRTPDPKDRRRLLLMPTQRLFEIGRIFLEARKAIARRHGYVYDPARAASGQ
;
A
#
# COMPACT_ATOMS: atom_id res chain seq x y z
N MET A 1 -27.89 -3.30 -19.77
CA MET A 1 -26.60 -3.07 -20.48
C MET A 1 -26.14 -1.66 -20.16
N THR A 2 -25.29 -1.52 -19.15
CA THR A 2 -24.81 -0.22 -18.66
C THR A 2 -23.67 0.24 -19.57
N LYS A 3 -23.87 1.37 -20.24
CA LYS A 3 -22.86 2.00 -21.11
C LYS A 3 -21.70 2.44 -20.23
N LEU A 4 -20.53 1.80 -20.39
CA LEU A 4 -19.26 2.26 -19.85
C LEU A 4 -19.02 3.70 -20.33
N ALA A 5 -18.75 4.60 -19.38
CA ALA A 5 -18.36 5.96 -19.67
C ALA A 5 -17.08 5.94 -20.52
N THR A 6 -17.25 6.32 -21.77
CA THR A 6 -16.21 6.57 -22.77
C THR A 6 -15.25 7.65 -22.28
N GLY A 7 -13.98 7.48 -22.63
CA GLY A 7 -12.85 8.24 -22.10
C GLY A 7 -13.02 9.76 -22.13
N ILE A 8 -12.71 10.38 -21.01
CA ILE A 8 -12.43 11.81 -20.93
C ILE A 8 -10.94 11.97 -21.25
N THR A 9 -10.61 12.31 -22.49
CA THR A 9 -9.33 12.96 -22.79
C THR A 9 -9.42 14.40 -22.27
N PRO A 10 -8.55 14.85 -21.34
CA PRO A 10 -8.62 16.20 -20.79
C PRO A 10 -7.97 17.19 -21.75
N SER A 11 -8.54 17.36 -22.95
CA SER A 11 -8.00 18.26 -23.98
C SER A 11 -8.51 19.71 -23.84
N GLY A 12 -8.90 20.14 -22.64
CA GLY A 12 -9.51 21.46 -22.40
C GLY A 12 -9.21 22.09 -21.04
N ILE A 13 -8.32 21.52 -20.24
CA ILE A 13 -7.86 22.15 -19.00
C ILE A 13 -6.73 23.12 -19.38
N PRO A 14 -6.85 24.43 -19.09
CA PRO A 14 -5.77 25.38 -19.31
C PRO A 14 -4.50 24.91 -18.58
N ASN A 15 -3.36 24.92 -19.28
CA ASN A 15 -2.05 24.57 -18.73
C ASN A 15 -1.36 25.77 -18.05
N ASP A 16 -2.15 26.76 -17.64
CA ASP A 16 -1.62 27.97 -17.02
C ASP A 16 -1.07 27.65 -15.63
N VAL A 17 0.03 28.32 -15.27
CA VAL A 17 0.64 28.17 -13.95
C VAL A 17 -0.25 28.84 -12.92
N LEU A 18 -0.77 28.04 -11.99
CA LEU A 18 -1.55 28.54 -10.86
C LEU A 18 -0.68 29.38 -9.91
N ARG A 19 -1.24 30.49 -9.46
CA ARG A 19 -0.66 31.33 -8.41
C ARG A 19 -1.17 30.89 -7.04
N ILE A 20 -0.41 31.19 -5.99
CA ILE A 20 -0.75 30.72 -4.64
C ILE A 20 -2.09 31.32 -4.15
N GLU A 21 -2.41 32.54 -4.59
CA GLU A 21 -3.65 33.24 -4.28
C GLU A 21 -4.88 32.53 -4.88
N GLU A 22 -4.69 31.74 -5.95
CA GLU A 22 -5.75 31.01 -6.67
C GLU A 22 -6.05 29.63 -6.03
N HIS A 23 -5.38 29.25 -4.93
CA HIS A 23 -5.48 27.91 -4.35
C HIS A 23 -6.92 27.49 -3.98
N ALA A 24 -7.77 28.47 -3.67
CA ALA A 24 -9.15 28.26 -3.23
C ALA A 24 -10.07 28.01 -4.43
N GLU A 25 -9.68 28.49 -5.60
CA GLU A 25 -10.44 28.46 -6.84
C GLU A 25 -10.11 27.24 -7.70
N VAL A 26 -9.09 26.46 -7.33
CA VAL A 26 -8.79 25.18 -7.98
C VAL A 26 -10.03 24.28 -7.92
N ALA A 27 -10.35 23.67 -9.08
CA ALA A 27 -11.50 22.80 -9.32
C ALA A 27 -11.40 21.43 -8.63
N LEU A 28 -11.14 21.44 -7.32
CA LEU A 28 -11.27 20.29 -6.43
C LEU A 28 -12.38 20.57 -5.43
N ASP A 29 -13.34 19.65 -5.36
CA ASP A 29 -14.36 19.68 -4.33
C ASP A 29 -13.77 19.34 -2.94
N PHE A 30 -14.58 19.47 -1.89
CA PHE A 30 -14.13 19.23 -0.53
C PHE A 30 -13.73 17.78 -0.26
N GLU A 31 -14.38 16.81 -0.90
CA GLU A 31 -14.05 15.39 -0.73
C GLU A 31 -12.70 15.05 -1.37
N GLN A 32 -12.46 15.56 -2.58
CA GLN A 32 -11.18 15.44 -3.28
C GLN A 32 -10.05 16.11 -2.50
N ARG A 33 -10.28 17.30 -1.93
CA ARG A 33 -9.30 17.98 -1.05
C ARG A 33 -9.02 17.17 0.22
N ALA A 34 -10.03 16.54 0.82
CA ALA A 34 -9.85 15.67 1.98
C ALA A 34 -9.04 14.41 1.64
N LEU A 35 -9.26 13.81 0.47
CA LEU A 35 -8.46 12.67 -0.03
C LEU A 35 -6.98 13.06 -0.24
N LEU A 36 -6.70 14.23 -0.79
CA LEU A 36 -5.32 14.72 -0.89
C LEU A 36 -4.68 14.91 0.49
N ALA A 37 -5.43 15.47 1.45
CA ALA A 37 -4.94 15.67 2.81
C ALA A 37 -4.64 14.32 3.52
N LEU A 38 -5.46 13.30 3.26
CA LEU A 38 -5.22 11.92 3.69
C LEU A 38 -3.89 11.38 3.14
N ASP A 39 -3.67 11.50 1.82
CA ASP A 39 -2.46 10.99 1.16
C ASP A 39 -1.20 11.66 1.69
N VAL A 40 -1.22 12.98 1.86
CA VAL A 40 -0.11 13.75 2.44
C VAL A 40 0.13 13.33 3.89
N SER A 41 -0.92 13.23 4.71
CA SER A 41 -0.79 12.77 6.10
C SER A 41 -0.19 11.37 6.21
N TRP A 42 -0.53 10.47 5.27
CA TRP A 42 0.04 9.13 5.22
C TRP A 42 1.52 9.13 4.80
N LEU A 43 1.89 10.01 3.87
CA LEU A 43 3.30 10.22 3.48
C LEU A 43 4.13 10.70 4.68
N GLU A 44 3.65 11.70 5.39
CA GLU A 44 4.32 12.26 6.59
C GLU A 44 4.49 11.21 7.69
N TYR A 45 3.43 10.46 8.01
CA TYR A 45 3.49 9.39 9.00
C TYR A 45 4.56 8.34 8.63
N ARG A 46 4.60 7.89 7.37
CA ARG A 46 5.59 6.90 6.94
C ARG A 46 7.03 7.41 7.02
N ALA A 47 7.24 8.68 6.68
CA ALA A 47 8.56 9.30 6.81
C ALA A 47 9.03 9.32 8.27
N GLU A 48 8.13 9.62 9.21
CA GLU A 48 8.44 9.61 10.64
C GLU A 48 8.62 8.20 11.20
N PHE A 49 7.72 7.27 10.88
CA PHE A 49 7.81 5.87 11.31
C PHE A 49 9.15 5.23 10.91
N ARG A 50 9.61 5.48 9.67
CA ARG A 50 10.92 5.01 9.20
C ARG A 50 12.07 5.52 10.08
N ARG A 51 12.06 6.80 10.45
CA ARG A 51 13.09 7.39 11.32
C ARG A 51 13.08 6.72 12.70
N GLN A 52 11.89 6.47 13.27
CA GLN A 52 11.76 5.86 14.58
C GLN A 52 12.21 4.40 14.61
N MET A 53 11.87 3.60 13.58
CA MET A 53 12.24 2.18 13.52
C MET A 53 13.75 1.95 13.45
N ILE A 54 14.48 2.85 12.80
CA ILE A 54 15.95 2.84 12.79
C ILE A 54 16.47 3.23 14.18
N LYS A 55 15.97 4.33 14.76
CA LYS A 55 16.38 4.81 16.08
C LYS A 55 16.17 3.77 17.18
N GLN A 56 15.09 3.01 17.11
CA GLN A 56 14.72 1.99 18.09
C GLN A 56 15.35 0.60 17.81
N GLY A 57 16.19 0.48 16.78
CA GLY A 57 16.90 -0.76 16.46
C GLY A 57 16.04 -1.90 15.89
N PHE A 58 14.76 -1.63 15.59
CA PHE A 58 13.88 -2.60 14.93
C PHE A 58 14.33 -2.93 13.50
N LEU A 59 14.98 -1.97 12.84
CA LEU A 59 15.61 -2.16 11.54
C LEU A 59 17.13 -2.02 11.69
N LYS A 60 17.87 -3.10 11.40
CA LYS A 60 19.35 -3.07 11.34
C LYS A 60 19.85 -2.18 10.21
N HIS A 61 19.12 -2.16 9.11
CA HIS A 61 19.33 -1.26 7.97
C HIS A 61 17.99 -0.69 7.53
N PRO A 62 17.94 0.56 7.02
CA PRO A 62 16.73 1.09 6.43
C PRO A 62 16.25 0.16 5.31
N TRP A 63 14.95 -0.11 5.24
CA TRP A 63 14.37 -0.71 4.03
C TRP A 63 14.76 0.11 2.82
N ARG A 64 15.15 -0.57 1.73
CA ARG A 64 15.63 0.03 0.49
C ARG A 64 14.60 1.04 -0.06
N SER A 65 13.33 0.64 -0.02
CA SER A 65 12.16 1.46 -0.25
C SER A 65 11.06 1.04 0.72
N ILE A 66 10.67 1.94 1.62
CA ILE A 66 9.55 1.68 2.53
C ILE A 66 8.22 1.55 1.77
N PHE A 67 8.10 2.18 0.60
CA PHE A 67 6.91 2.10 -0.23
C PHE A 67 6.75 0.72 -0.86
N GLU A 68 7.81 0.19 -1.48
CA GLU A 68 7.79 -1.14 -2.08
C GLU A 68 7.56 -2.21 -1.00
N ALA A 69 8.26 -2.10 0.14
CA ALA A 69 8.08 -3.03 1.26
C ALA A 69 6.65 -3.00 1.83
N ASP A 70 6.07 -1.82 2.07
CA ASP A 70 4.69 -1.64 2.55
C ASP A 70 3.67 -2.23 1.56
N MET A 71 3.89 -2.04 0.25
CA MET A 71 3.00 -2.58 -0.78
C MET A 71 3.11 -4.10 -0.94
N ILE A 72 4.31 -4.67 -0.89
CA ILE A 72 4.51 -6.14 -0.91
C ILE A 72 3.84 -6.75 0.32
N PHE A 73 4.06 -6.15 1.49
CA PHE A 73 3.44 -6.54 2.75
C PHE A 73 1.90 -6.54 2.63
N THR A 74 1.34 -5.43 2.12
CA THR A 74 -0.11 -5.24 1.97
C THR A 74 -0.69 -6.28 1.00
N LEU A 75 -0.04 -6.48 -0.15
CA LEU A 75 -0.45 -7.43 -1.17
C LEU A 75 -0.50 -8.85 -0.60
N ILE A 76 0.60 -9.32 -0.01
CA ILE A 76 0.67 -10.70 0.53
C ILE A 76 -0.33 -10.89 1.65
N GLY A 77 -0.41 -9.96 2.61
CA GLY A 77 -1.35 -10.05 3.71
C GLY A 77 -2.81 -10.08 3.25
N HIS A 78 -3.17 -9.20 2.31
CA HIS A 78 -4.52 -9.15 1.76
C HIS A 78 -4.88 -10.42 0.99
N LYS A 79 -4.02 -10.89 0.09
CA LYS A 79 -4.26 -12.12 -0.69
C LYS A 79 -4.38 -13.35 0.20
N TRP A 80 -3.55 -13.44 1.24
CA TRP A 80 -3.63 -14.54 2.19
C TRP A 80 -4.96 -14.55 2.95
N LEU A 81 -5.46 -13.38 3.37
CA LEU A 81 -6.79 -13.26 4.00
C LEU A 81 -7.95 -13.66 3.06
N GLN A 82 -7.72 -13.65 1.75
CA GLN A 82 -8.67 -14.15 0.74
C GLN A 82 -8.47 -15.64 0.41
N GLY A 83 -7.56 -16.34 1.09
CA GLY A 83 -7.24 -17.75 0.83
C GLY A 83 -6.27 -17.97 -0.34
N GLU A 84 -5.61 -16.92 -0.84
CA GLU A 84 -4.64 -16.99 -1.94
C GLU A 84 -3.20 -16.89 -1.41
N ILE A 85 -2.34 -17.83 -1.80
CA ILE A 85 -0.91 -17.82 -1.45
C ILE A 85 -0.10 -17.49 -2.71
N LEU A 86 0.73 -16.46 -2.63
CA LEU A 86 1.54 -15.99 -3.76
C LEU A 86 2.92 -16.63 -3.79
N THR A 87 3.47 -16.78 -4.98
CA THR A 87 4.90 -17.05 -5.22
C THR A 87 5.69 -15.75 -5.41
N VAL A 88 7.02 -15.83 -5.31
CA VAL A 88 7.91 -14.70 -5.63
C VAL A 88 7.64 -14.15 -7.03
N LYS A 89 7.46 -15.02 -8.02
CA LYS A 89 7.19 -14.61 -9.41
C LYS A 89 5.88 -13.84 -9.52
N GLN A 90 4.82 -14.31 -8.87
CA GLN A 90 3.53 -13.61 -8.88
C GLN A 90 3.64 -12.23 -8.23
N VAL A 91 4.35 -12.12 -7.10
CA VAL A 91 4.61 -10.81 -6.48
C VAL A 91 5.37 -9.92 -7.46
N ALA A 92 6.44 -10.40 -8.10
CA ALA A 92 7.19 -9.61 -9.08
C ALA A 92 6.30 -9.09 -10.23
N THR A 93 5.38 -9.92 -10.76
CA THR A 93 4.41 -9.50 -11.79
C THR A 93 3.51 -8.34 -11.35
N TYR A 94 3.10 -8.25 -10.08
CA TYR A 94 2.34 -7.08 -9.60
C TYR A 94 3.16 -5.78 -9.64
N PHE A 95 4.48 -5.87 -9.62
CA PHE A 95 5.39 -4.74 -9.49
C PHE A 95 6.20 -4.44 -10.76
N GLU A 96 6.02 -5.21 -11.83
CA GLU A 96 6.86 -5.15 -13.04
C GLU A 96 6.89 -3.77 -13.72
N ALA A 97 5.81 -2.99 -13.59
CA ALA A 97 5.71 -1.65 -14.13
C ALA A 97 6.44 -0.59 -13.27
N PHE A 98 6.79 -0.91 -12.03
CA PHE A 98 7.32 0.05 -11.05
C PHE A 98 8.79 -0.20 -10.71
N THR A 99 9.24 -1.45 -10.74
CA THR A 99 10.58 -1.84 -10.30
C THR A 99 11.00 -3.19 -10.87
N SER A 100 12.27 -3.56 -10.69
CA SER A 100 12.81 -4.80 -11.22
C SER A 100 12.55 -6.01 -10.31
N ASP A 101 12.47 -7.20 -10.90
CA ASP A 101 12.39 -8.48 -10.19
C ASP A 101 13.48 -8.66 -9.14
N VAL A 102 14.69 -8.14 -9.41
CA VAL A 102 15.83 -8.18 -8.49
C VAL A 102 15.52 -7.37 -7.23
N THR A 103 14.90 -6.20 -7.37
CA THR A 103 14.51 -5.34 -6.24
C THR A 103 13.41 -6.00 -5.41
N ILE A 104 12.41 -6.60 -6.07
CA ILE A 104 11.34 -7.34 -5.38
C ILE A 104 11.89 -8.53 -4.61
N THR A 105 12.76 -9.33 -5.23
CA THR A 105 13.40 -10.49 -4.59
C THR A 105 14.16 -10.07 -3.34
N ARG A 106 14.91 -8.97 -3.42
CA ARG A 106 15.65 -8.38 -2.31
C ARG A 106 14.75 -7.92 -1.16
N HIS A 107 13.60 -7.32 -1.43
CA HIS A 107 12.62 -6.98 -0.39
C HIS A 107 12.04 -8.23 0.28
N ILE A 108 11.72 -9.26 -0.51
CA ILE A 108 11.22 -10.53 0.03
C ILE A 108 12.30 -11.21 0.89
N ASP A 109 13.57 -11.16 0.49
CA ASP A 109 14.68 -11.63 1.32
C ASP A 109 14.74 -10.90 2.66
N ASP A 110 14.68 -9.56 2.64
CA ASP A 110 14.67 -8.75 3.86
C ASP A 110 13.46 -9.13 4.76
N MET A 111 12.30 -9.38 4.16
CA MET A 111 11.09 -9.82 4.88
C MET A 111 11.25 -11.20 5.50
N VAL A 112 11.82 -12.17 4.78
CA VAL A 112 12.14 -13.50 5.31
C VAL A 112 13.13 -13.41 6.45
N VAL A 113 14.20 -12.64 6.31
CA VAL A 113 15.20 -12.39 7.36
C VAL A 113 14.56 -11.73 8.59
N SER A 114 13.60 -10.82 8.38
CA SER A 114 12.87 -10.16 9.46
C SER A 114 11.80 -11.04 10.14
N GLY A 115 11.54 -12.23 9.60
CA GLY A 115 10.56 -13.19 10.09
C GLY A 115 9.11 -12.83 9.77
N THR A 116 8.84 -11.91 8.82
CA THR A 116 7.47 -11.58 8.38
C THR A 116 6.97 -12.54 7.30
N LEU A 117 7.87 -13.17 6.55
CA LEU A 117 7.54 -14.18 5.54
C LEU A 117 8.34 -15.47 5.76
N VAL A 118 7.77 -16.59 5.32
CA VAL A 118 8.48 -17.87 5.18
C VAL A 118 8.33 -18.35 3.74
N ARG A 119 9.41 -18.89 3.18
CA ARG A 119 9.39 -19.57 1.88
C ARG A 119 9.11 -21.05 2.09
N THR A 120 8.04 -21.55 1.49
CA THR A 120 7.67 -22.96 1.57
C THR A 120 7.62 -23.56 0.16
N PRO A 121 8.24 -24.73 -0.10
CA PRO A 121 8.09 -25.40 -1.39
C PRO A 121 6.62 -25.67 -1.70
N ASP A 122 6.19 -25.39 -2.92
CA ASP A 122 4.85 -25.75 -3.38
C ASP A 122 4.71 -27.28 -3.45
N PRO A 123 3.72 -27.90 -2.78
CA PRO A 123 3.48 -29.34 -2.86
C PRO A 123 3.26 -29.86 -4.28
N LYS A 124 2.75 -29.01 -5.19
CA LYS A 124 2.44 -29.36 -6.58
C LYS A 124 3.62 -29.17 -7.53
N ASP A 125 4.55 -28.27 -7.21
CA ASP A 125 5.77 -28.02 -7.98
C ASP A 125 6.88 -27.51 -7.06
N ARG A 126 7.72 -28.42 -6.57
CA ARG A 126 8.78 -28.10 -5.57
C ARG A 126 9.81 -27.07 -6.06
N ARG A 127 9.83 -26.73 -7.34
CA ARG A 127 10.66 -25.65 -7.90
C ARG A 127 10.11 -24.26 -7.61
N ARG A 128 8.84 -24.17 -7.17
CA ARG A 128 8.18 -22.91 -6.78
C ARG A 128 8.23 -22.75 -5.27
N LEU A 129 8.47 -21.52 -4.83
CA LEU A 129 8.42 -21.14 -3.43
C LEU A 129 7.20 -20.27 -3.19
N LEU A 130 6.31 -20.77 -2.34
CA LEU A 130 5.16 -20.07 -1.78
C LEU A 130 5.64 -19.12 -0.68
N LEU A 131 5.05 -17.92 -0.64
CA LEU A 131 5.31 -16.89 0.36
C LEU A 131 4.22 -16.93 1.41
N MET A 132 4.53 -17.56 2.54
CA MET A 132 3.62 -17.66 3.67
C MET A 132 3.83 -16.48 4.62
N PRO A 133 2.79 -15.65 4.88
CA PRO A 133 2.88 -14.65 5.92
C PRO A 133 2.97 -15.31 7.30
N THR A 134 3.73 -14.71 8.21
CA THR A 134 3.74 -15.10 9.62
C THR A 134 2.81 -14.19 10.43
N GLN A 135 2.57 -14.55 11.69
CA GLN A 135 1.83 -13.67 12.61
C GLN A 135 2.50 -12.29 12.76
N ARG A 136 3.84 -12.25 12.73
CA ARG A 136 4.63 -11.01 12.82
C ARG A 136 4.31 -10.05 11.68
N LEU A 137 4.00 -10.57 10.49
CA LEU A 137 3.49 -9.75 9.40
C LEU A 137 2.26 -8.99 9.89
N PHE A 138 1.18 -9.69 10.24
CA PHE A 138 -0.08 -9.04 10.64
C PHE A 138 0.04 -8.14 11.88
N GLU A 139 0.92 -8.43 12.82
CA GLU A 139 1.20 -7.55 13.96
C GLU A 139 1.77 -6.20 13.54
N ILE A 140 2.77 -6.20 12.64
CA ILE A 140 3.32 -4.98 12.05
C ILE A 140 2.26 -4.27 11.20
N GLY A 141 1.49 -5.04 10.41
CA GLY A 141 0.41 -4.53 9.58
C GLY A 141 -0.66 -3.82 10.39
N ARG A 142 -1.00 -4.34 11.57
CA ARG A 142 -1.94 -3.70 12.49
C ARG A 142 -1.48 -2.30 12.88
N ILE A 143 -0.19 -2.07 13.12
CA ILE A 143 0.34 -0.74 13.46
C ILE A 143 0.09 0.23 12.29
N PHE A 144 0.42 -0.18 11.06
CA PHE A 144 0.16 0.63 9.87
C PHE A 144 -1.34 0.87 9.63
N LEU A 145 -2.17 -0.15 9.80
CA LEU A 145 -3.62 -0.07 9.59
C LEU A 145 -4.31 0.81 10.65
N GLU A 146 -3.90 0.74 11.92
CA GLU A 146 -4.39 1.64 12.96
C GLU A 146 -4.03 3.10 12.65
N ALA A 147 -2.78 3.35 12.24
CA ALA A 147 -2.35 4.69 11.82
C ALA A 147 -3.16 5.18 10.60
N ARG A 148 -3.36 4.34 9.59
CA ARG A 148 -4.21 4.67 8.42
C ARG A 148 -5.64 4.99 8.82
N LYS A 149 -6.26 4.17 9.69
CA LYS A 149 -7.62 4.44 10.19
C LYS A 149 -7.69 5.76 10.95
N ALA A 150 -6.71 6.05 11.80
CA ALA A 150 -6.65 7.30 12.55
C ALA A 150 -6.51 8.50 11.62
N ILE A 151 -5.61 8.42 10.63
CA ILE A 151 -5.44 9.45 9.61
C ILE A 151 -6.73 9.64 8.81
N ALA A 152 -7.35 8.56 8.35
CA ALA A 152 -8.60 8.61 7.59
C ALA A 152 -9.74 9.26 8.38
N ARG A 153 -9.93 8.87 9.64
CA ARG A 153 -10.97 9.44 10.51
C ARG A 153 -10.79 10.94 10.73
N ARG A 154 -9.54 11.43 10.86
CA ARG A 154 -9.27 12.88 10.96
C ARG A 154 -9.71 13.66 9.72
N HIS A 155 -9.77 12.99 8.56
CA HIS A 155 -10.16 13.57 7.27
C HIS A 155 -11.56 13.12 6.82
N GLY A 156 -12.42 12.74 7.77
CA GLY A 156 -13.84 12.50 7.51
C GLY A 156 -14.22 11.07 7.11
N TYR A 157 -13.28 10.10 7.07
CA TYR A 157 -13.63 8.70 6.85
C TYR A 157 -14.43 8.14 8.03
N VAL A 158 -15.61 7.60 7.74
CA VAL A 158 -16.46 6.87 8.68
C VAL A 158 -16.69 5.47 8.14
N TYR A 159 -16.35 4.45 8.93
CA TYR A 159 -16.69 3.07 8.60
C TYR A 159 -18.09 2.75 9.12
N ASP A 160 -19.01 2.44 8.20
CA ASP A 160 -20.36 1.97 8.52
C ASP A 160 -20.43 0.44 8.38
N PRO A 161 -20.49 -0.30 9.50
CA PRO A 161 -20.52 -1.75 9.47
C PRO A 161 -21.84 -2.31 8.92
N ALA A 162 -22.96 -1.60 9.10
CA ALA A 162 -24.26 -2.06 8.63
C ALA A 162 -24.34 -1.97 7.10
N ARG A 163 -23.86 -0.86 6.53
CA ARG A 163 -23.73 -0.70 5.09
C ARG A 163 -22.75 -1.71 4.50
N ALA A 164 -21.59 -1.90 5.12
CA ALA A 164 -20.59 -2.87 4.67
C ALA A 164 -21.12 -4.32 4.67
N ALA A 165 -21.86 -4.71 5.71
CA ALA A 165 -22.47 -6.04 5.80
C ALA A 165 -23.57 -6.26 4.74
N SER A 166 -24.22 -5.19 4.28
CA SER A 166 -25.26 -5.23 3.25
C SER A 166 -24.72 -5.32 1.82
N GLY A 167 -23.39 -5.19 1.62
CA GLY A 167 -22.76 -5.23 0.29
C GLY A 167 -23.07 -4.03 -0.61
N GLN A 168 -23.55 -2.92 -0.03
CA GLN A 168 -23.86 -1.65 -0.70
C GLN A 168 -22.73 -0.63 -0.64
#